data_AF-A0A0N5B2A9-F1
#
_entry.id   AF-A0A0N5B2A9-F1
#
_cell.length_a   1.000
_cell.length_b   1.000
_cell.length_c   1.000
_cell.angle_alpha   90.00
_cell.angle_beta   90.00
_cell.angle_gamma   90.00
#
_symmetry.space_group_name_H-M   'P 1'
#
loop_
_entity.id
_entity.type
_entity.pdbx_description
1 polymer ?
#
loop_
_entity_poly.entity_id
_entity_poly.type
_entity_poly.pdbx_seq_one_letter_code
_entity_poly.pdbx_strand_id
1 'polypeptide(L)'
;MSRFPGLISLQNVFFNEEGALEFLQDEGILPKEKECEACGGPTILLKPKLMFRCRKKNCRKGYAVRKGTFFANKCLPLDEILLLGYLWLLKTPVTTLIIQCGLSSATVDSYLGYFRQLVSDSSNEENLEIVDNRTVEENNETEVDKRKHGTKKDMDERQWELAWRRANKKNLWSAFLKALRDVPYT
;
A
#
# COMPACT_ATOMS: atom_id res chain seq x y z
N MET A 1 -8.67 -6.56 -21.24
CA MET A 1 -9.61 -6.11 -20.20
C MET A 1 -8.79 -5.91 -18.93
N SER A 2 -8.84 -4.73 -18.30
CA SER A 2 -8.14 -4.54 -17.01
C SER A 2 -8.82 -5.40 -15.95
N ARG A 3 -8.03 -6.07 -15.13
CA ARG A 3 -8.50 -7.04 -14.14
C ARG A 3 -8.74 -6.36 -12.79
N PHE A 4 -9.28 -5.15 -12.82
CA PHE A 4 -9.54 -4.38 -11.60
C PHE A 4 -10.82 -4.93 -10.96
N PRO A 5 -10.77 -5.45 -9.72
CA PRO A 5 -11.94 -6.02 -9.08
C PRO A 5 -13.01 -4.94 -8.87
N GLY A 6 -14.28 -5.31 -9.01
CA GLY A 6 -15.38 -4.40 -8.72
C GLY A 6 -15.54 -4.21 -7.21
N LEU A 7 -16.01 -3.03 -6.79
CA LEU A 7 -16.17 -2.69 -5.37
C LEU A 7 -17.00 -3.75 -4.60
N ILE A 8 -18.11 -4.20 -5.18
CA ILE A 8 -19.02 -5.19 -4.59
C ILE A 8 -18.30 -6.52 -4.31
N SER A 9 -17.38 -6.93 -5.20
CA SER A 9 -16.62 -8.18 -5.01
C SER A 9 -15.67 -8.14 -3.81
N LEU A 10 -15.35 -6.93 -3.33
CA LEU A 10 -14.46 -6.69 -2.20
C LEU A 10 -15.21 -6.11 -0.98
N GLN A 11 -16.54 -6.19 -0.94
CA GLN A 11 -17.33 -5.63 0.15
C GLN A 11 -16.88 -6.13 1.54
N ASN A 12 -16.53 -7.42 1.66
CA ASN A 12 -16.07 -8.01 2.92
C ASN A 12 -14.65 -7.56 3.30
N VAL A 13 -13.89 -7.01 2.36
CA VAL A 13 -12.54 -6.48 2.60
C VAL A 13 -12.60 -5.02 3.02
N PHE A 14 -13.58 -4.25 2.51
CA PHE A 14 -13.65 -2.81 2.73
C PHE A 14 -14.57 -2.36 3.85
N PHE A 15 -15.48 -3.23 4.31
CA PHE A 15 -16.49 -2.88 5.32
C PHE A 15 -16.56 -3.90 6.47
N ASN A 16 -15.46 -4.64 6.69
CA ASN A 16 -15.32 -5.60 7.77
C ASN A 16 -13.83 -5.77 8.12
N GLU A 17 -13.42 -5.24 9.28
CA GLU A 17 -12.03 -5.28 9.76
C GLU A 17 -11.48 -6.72 9.89
N GLU A 18 -12.29 -7.69 10.29
CA GLU A 18 -11.87 -9.09 10.38
C GLU A 18 -11.70 -9.70 8.98
N GLY A 19 -12.61 -9.38 8.06
CA GLY A 19 -12.49 -9.77 6.65
C GLY A 19 -11.26 -9.14 5.96
N ALA A 20 -10.93 -7.90 6.28
CA ALA A 20 -9.72 -7.23 5.81
C ALA A 20 -8.45 -7.88 6.36
N LEU A 21 -8.44 -8.23 7.65
CA LEU A 21 -7.34 -8.97 8.27
C LEU A 21 -7.11 -10.32 7.56
N GLU A 22 -8.16 -11.11 7.37
CA GLU A 22 -8.09 -12.41 6.72
C GLU A 22 -7.61 -12.28 5.27
N PHE A 23 -8.14 -11.30 4.53
CA PHE A 23 -7.70 -11.01 3.17
C PHE A 23 -6.20 -10.66 3.11
N LEU A 24 -5.73 -9.75 3.96
CA LEU A 24 -4.32 -9.36 4.02
C LEU A 24 -3.40 -10.53 4.43
N GLN A 25 -3.91 -11.44 5.26
CA GLN A 25 -3.22 -12.64 5.67
C GLN A 25 -3.14 -13.69 4.56
N ASP A 26 -4.22 -13.87 3.79
CA ASP A 26 -4.25 -14.75 2.62
C ASP A 26 -3.34 -14.22 1.51
N GLU A 27 -3.29 -12.91 1.34
CA GLU A 27 -2.36 -12.22 0.47
C GLU A 27 -0.94 -12.15 1.06
N GLY A 28 -0.65 -12.76 2.21
CA GLY A 28 0.69 -12.81 2.80
C GLY A 28 1.29 -11.44 3.15
N ILE A 29 0.48 -10.39 3.22
CA ILE A 29 0.88 -9.03 3.61
C ILE A 29 0.97 -8.92 5.13
N LEU A 30 0.03 -9.57 5.84
CA LEU A 30 0.07 -9.71 7.29
C LEU A 30 0.35 -11.15 7.69
N PRO A 31 1.11 -11.39 8.77
CA PRO A 31 1.33 -12.74 9.28
C PRO A 31 0.03 -13.34 9.86
N LYS A 32 -0.22 -14.62 9.57
CA LYS A 32 -1.28 -15.44 10.20
C LYS A 32 -0.88 -15.93 11.59
N GLU A 33 0.38 -16.31 11.69
CA GLU A 33 0.97 -16.90 12.89
C GLU A 33 2.38 -16.36 13.07
N LYS A 34 2.86 -16.40 14.31
CA LYS A 34 4.18 -15.90 14.67
C LYS A 34 4.64 -16.53 15.96
N GLU A 35 5.91 -16.91 16.04
CA GLU A 35 6.53 -17.29 17.31
C GLU A 35 6.89 -16.05 18.14
N CYS A 36 6.95 -16.21 19.45
CA CYS A 36 7.32 -15.12 20.34
C CYS A 36 8.77 -14.69 20.11
N GLU A 37 8.99 -13.44 19.66
CA GLU A 37 10.33 -12.91 19.33
C GLU A 37 11.31 -12.97 20.52
N ALA A 38 10.83 -13.05 21.76
CA ALA A 38 11.69 -13.09 22.95
C ALA A 38 12.03 -14.49 23.47
N CYS A 39 11.28 -15.53 23.12
CA CYS A 39 11.46 -16.85 23.74
C CYS A 39 11.11 -18.04 22.84
N GLY A 40 10.83 -17.82 21.56
CA GLY A 40 10.44 -18.85 20.58
C GLY A 40 9.17 -19.63 20.96
N GLY A 41 8.38 -19.12 21.90
CA GLY A 41 7.18 -19.80 22.38
C GLY A 41 5.98 -19.58 21.44
N PRO A 42 4.97 -20.47 21.49
CA PRO A 42 3.76 -20.32 20.70
C PRO A 42 3.00 -19.06 21.13
N THR A 43 2.42 -18.37 20.15
CA THR A 43 1.54 -17.21 20.37
C THR A 43 0.11 -17.51 19.96
N ILE A 44 -0.81 -16.65 20.39
CA ILE A 44 -2.19 -16.61 19.88
C ILE A 44 -2.43 -15.23 19.27
N LEU A 45 -3.18 -15.19 18.17
CA LEU A 45 -3.64 -13.95 17.56
C LEU A 45 -4.89 -13.46 18.29
N LEU A 46 -4.79 -12.28 18.90
CA LEU A 46 -5.92 -11.55 19.45
C LEU A 46 -6.45 -10.62 18.34
N LYS A 47 -7.36 -11.11 17.49
CA LYS A 47 -7.90 -10.38 16.33
C LYS A 47 -8.37 -8.95 16.68
N PRO A 48 -9.16 -8.71 17.75
CA PRO A 48 -9.65 -7.36 18.07
C PRO A 48 -8.55 -6.35 18.42
N LYS A 49 -7.35 -6.83 18.80
CA LYS A 49 -6.20 -5.99 19.15
C LYS A 49 -5.13 -5.99 18.06
N LEU A 50 -5.32 -6.76 16.98
CA LEU A 50 -4.32 -7.03 15.97
C LEU A 50 -2.94 -7.32 16.61
N MET A 51 -2.91 -8.26 17.56
CA MET A 51 -1.74 -8.54 18.39
C MET A 51 -1.53 -10.03 18.61
N PHE A 52 -0.30 -10.49 18.43
CA PHE A 52 0.15 -11.81 18.89
C PHE A 52 0.53 -11.76 20.36
N ARG A 53 -0.02 -12.66 21.17
CA ARG A 53 0.29 -12.79 22.60
C ARG A 53 0.95 -14.12 22.88
N CYS A 54 2.15 -14.10 23.47
CA CYS A 54 2.83 -15.32 23.90
C CYS A 54 2.05 -16.03 25.02
N ARG A 55 1.89 -17.36 24.91
CA ARG A 55 1.19 -18.17 25.91
C ARG A 55 2.06 -18.64 27.07
N LYS A 56 3.40 -18.59 26.95
CA LYS A 56 4.32 -19.01 28.02
C LYS A 56 4.10 -18.13 29.26
N LYS A 57 3.78 -18.76 30.41
CA LYS A 57 3.43 -18.08 31.68
C LYS A 57 4.45 -17.02 32.10
N ASN A 58 5.75 -17.30 31.93
CA ASN A 58 6.84 -16.42 32.34
C ASN A 58 7.24 -15.37 31.27
N CYS A 59 6.62 -15.39 30.09
CA CYS A 59 6.91 -14.43 29.02
C CYS A 59 5.75 -13.47 28.80
N ARG A 60 4.60 -13.99 28.35
CA ARG A 60 3.38 -13.21 28.03
C ARG A 60 3.62 -11.94 27.19
N LYS A 61 4.72 -11.81 26.45
CA LYS A 61 4.97 -10.63 25.60
C LYS A 61 3.95 -10.54 24.47
N GLY A 62 3.63 -9.31 24.08
CA GLY A 62 2.72 -9.00 22.98
C GLY A 62 3.48 -8.35 21.82
N TYR A 63 3.08 -8.66 20.60
CA TYR A 63 3.66 -8.13 19.37
C TYR A 63 2.53 -7.71 18.43
N ALA A 64 2.56 -6.48 17.92
CA ALA A 64 1.56 -6.03 16.96
C ALA A 64 1.67 -6.82 15.65
N VAL A 65 0.52 -7.21 15.08
CA VAL A 65 0.42 -7.88 13.77
C VAL A 65 0.93 -6.97 12.67
N ARG A 66 0.64 -5.66 12.79
CA ARG A 66 1.04 -4.63 11.83
C ARG A 66 2.55 -4.34 11.82
N LYS A 67 3.33 -4.84 12.79
CA LYS A 67 4.77 -4.55 12.91
C LYS A 67 5.55 -5.09 11.70
N GLY A 68 6.41 -4.26 11.11
CA GLY A 68 7.20 -4.62 9.94
C GLY A 68 6.38 -4.69 8.64
N THR A 69 5.25 -4.00 8.59
CA THR A 69 4.37 -3.91 7.41
C THR A 69 3.99 -2.46 7.16
N PHE A 70 3.40 -2.14 6.00
CA PHE A 70 2.85 -0.82 5.68
C PHE A 70 1.90 -0.27 6.76
N PHE A 71 1.18 -1.17 7.44
CA PHE A 71 0.18 -0.84 8.44
C PHE A 71 0.78 -0.47 9.81
N ALA A 72 2.11 -0.59 9.99
CA ALA A 72 2.77 -0.19 11.22
C ALA A 72 2.51 1.29 11.55
N ASN A 73 2.20 1.58 12.82
CA ASN A 73 1.93 2.93 13.31
C ASN A 73 0.80 3.69 12.60
N LYS A 74 -0.05 2.98 11.84
CA LYS A 74 -1.24 3.56 11.21
C LYS A 74 -2.41 3.50 12.18
N CYS A 75 -3.10 4.63 12.33
CA CYS A 75 -4.24 4.76 13.25
C CYS A 75 -5.55 4.23 12.67
N LEU A 76 -5.68 4.16 11.34
CA LEU A 76 -6.91 3.69 10.72
C LEU A 76 -7.03 2.16 10.82
N PRO A 77 -8.27 1.63 10.86
CA PRO A 77 -8.57 0.22 10.60
C PRO A 77 -7.99 -0.28 9.27
N LEU A 78 -7.74 -1.60 9.16
CA LEU A 78 -7.22 -2.22 7.95
C LEU A 78 -8.18 -2.06 6.76
N ASP A 79 -9.48 -2.28 7.00
CA ASP A 79 -10.53 -2.17 5.98
C ASP A 79 -10.63 -0.75 5.40
N GLU A 80 -10.59 0.28 6.24
CA GLU A 80 -10.57 1.68 5.83
C GLU A 80 -9.32 2.04 5.01
N ILE A 81 -8.13 1.55 5.40
CA ILE A 81 -6.89 1.79 4.65
C ILE A 81 -6.98 1.15 3.26
N LEU A 82 -7.50 -0.07 3.18
CA LEU A 82 -7.68 -0.78 1.91
C LEU A 82 -8.71 -0.10 1.01
N LEU A 83 -9.83 0.35 1.56
CA LEU A 83 -10.84 1.12 0.82
C LEU A 83 -10.25 2.43 0.27
N LEU A 84 -9.51 3.17 1.12
CA LEU A 84 -8.88 4.42 0.70
C LEU A 84 -7.83 4.19 -0.40
N GLY A 85 -7.01 3.14 -0.28
CA GLY A 85 -6.06 2.73 -1.31
C GLY A 85 -6.74 2.33 -2.61
N TYR A 86 -7.83 1.55 -2.53
CA TYR A 86 -8.63 1.14 -3.68
C TYR A 86 -9.22 2.35 -4.43
N LEU A 87 -9.83 3.30 -3.72
CA LEU A 87 -10.39 4.51 -4.32
C LEU A 87 -9.31 5.43 -4.89
N TRP A 88 -8.15 5.53 -4.22
CA TRP A 88 -7.00 6.25 -4.77
C TRP A 88 -6.50 5.61 -6.08
N LEU A 89 -6.48 4.28 -6.18
CA LEU A 89 -6.12 3.60 -7.43
C LEU A 89 -7.10 3.91 -8.56
N LEU A 90 -8.38 4.10 -8.25
CA LEU A 90 -9.41 4.56 -9.20
C LEU A 90 -9.30 6.06 -9.56
N LYS A 91 -8.32 6.78 -9.02
CA LYS A 91 -8.14 8.23 -9.20
C LYS A 91 -9.34 9.05 -8.71
N THR A 92 -10.01 8.57 -7.68
CA THR A 92 -11.12 9.29 -7.04
C THR A 92 -10.64 10.65 -6.50
N PRO A 93 -11.36 11.75 -6.75
CA PRO A 93 -11.00 13.07 -6.24
C PRO A 93 -10.91 13.11 -4.71
N VAL A 94 -9.99 13.91 -4.15
CA VAL A 94 -9.78 14.03 -2.70
C VAL A 94 -11.06 14.43 -1.96
N THR A 95 -11.86 15.33 -2.53
CA THR A 95 -13.15 15.74 -1.97
C THR A 95 -14.12 14.56 -1.83
N THR A 96 -14.15 13.68 -2.83
CA THR A 96 -14.95 12.46 -2.78
C THR A 96 -14.39 11.47 -1.75
N LEU A 97 -13.07 11.32 -1.62
CA LEU A 97 -12.46 10.46 -0.59
C LEU A 97 -12.83 10.91 0.82
N ILE A 98 -12.76 12.21 1.09
CA ILE A 98 -13.17 12.82 2.37
C ILE A 98 -14.62 12.44 2.71
N ILE A 99 -15.52 12.63 1.75
CA ILE A 99 -16.96 12.38 1.94
C ILE A 99 -17.24 10.88 2.11
N GLN A 100 -16.70 10.04 1.23
CA GLN A 100 -17.02 8.61 1.19
C GLN A 100 -16.40 7.83 2.35
N CYS A 101 -15.20 8.20 2.79
CA CYS A 101 -14.54 7.53 3.91
C CYS A 101 -14.83 8.21 5.27
N GLY A 102 -15.48 9.37 5.29
CA GLY A 102 -15.72 10.12 6.53
C GLY A 102 -14.44 10.60 7.24
N LEU A 103 -13.36 10.80 6.48
CA LEU A 103 -12.03 11.14 7.02
C LEU A 103 -11.74 12.64 6.88
N SER A 104 -10.86 13.17 7.74
CA SER A 104 -10.39 14.55 7.60
C SER A 104 -9.49 14.72 6.35
N SER A 105 -9.43 15.93 5.78
CA SER A 105 -8.52 16.21 4.66
C SER A 105 -7.07 15.87 5.02
N ALA A 106 -6.61 16.26 6.22
CA ALA A 106 -5.26 15.98 6.67
C ALA A 106 -4.96 14.47 6.73
N THR A 107 -5.94 13.66 7.16
CA THR A 107 -5.83 12.21 7.15
C THR A 107 -5.74 11.68 5.72
N VAL A 108 -6.65 12.09 4.84
CA VAL A 108 -6.63 11.67 3.43
C VAL A 108 -5.30 12.02 2.77
N ASP A 109 -4.85 13.27 2.88
CA ASP A 109 -3.58 13.74 2.30
C ASP A 109 -2.38 12.93 2.80
N SER A 110 -2.34 12.61 4.10
CA SER A 110 -1.30 11.77 4.68
C SER A 110 -1.27 10.38 4.06
N TYR A 111 -2.42 9.72 3.93
CA TYR A 111 -2.49 8.38 3.34
C TYR A 111 -2.20 8.37 1.84
N LEU A 112 -2.62 9.40 1.10
CA LEU A 112 -2.25 9.53 -0.30
C LEU A 112 -0.73 9.69 -0.46
N GLY A 113 -0.07 10.44 0.43
CA GLY A 113 1.38 10.49 0.52
C GLY A 113 1.99 9.11 0.79
N TYR A 114 1.48 8.37 1.78
CA TYR A 114 1.95 7.01 2.07
C TYR A 114 1.80 6.06 0.88
N PHE A 115 0.70 6.14 0.12
CA PHE A 115 0.51 5.32 -1.07
C PHE A 115 1.47 5.69 -2.20
N ARG A 116 1.76 6.98 -2.39
CA ARG A 116 2.77 7.44 -3.37
C ARG A 116 4.16 6.95 -3.01
N GLN A 117 4.55 7.08 -1.76
CA GLN A 117 5.81 6.56 -1.25
C GLN A 117 5.89 5.04 -1.47
N LEU A 118 4.84 4.30 -1.12
CA LEU A 118 4.78 2.85 -1.32
C LEU A 118 5.00 2.44 -2.78
N VAL A 119 4.29 3.07 -3.73
CA VAL A 119 4.44 2.71 -5.14
C VAL A 119 5.79 3.15 -5.71
N SER A 120 6.33 4.27 -5.23
CA SER A 120 7.69 4.73 -5.54
C SER A 120 8.73 3.72 -5.09
N ASP A 121 8.64 3.25 -3.84
CA ASP A 121 9.57 2.27 -3.28
C ASP A 121 9.47 0.90 -3.95
N SER A 122 8.29 0.52 -4.43
CA SER A 122 8.08 -0.71 -5.21
C SER A 122 8.56 -0.62 -6.66
N SER A 123 8.97 0.57 -7.13
CA SER A 123 9.38 0.79 -8.52
C SER A 123 10.85 0.44 -8.76
N ASN A 124 11.09 -0.28 -9.85
CA ASN A 124 12.43 -0.64 -10.34
C ASN A 124 12.85 0.21 -11.55
N GLU A 125 14.11 0.14 -11.95
CA GLU A 125 14.69 0.91 -13.07
C GLU A 125 13.96 0.67 -14.41
N GLU A 126 13.39 -0.50 -14.65
CA GLU A 126 12.57 -0.79 -15.86
C GLU A 126 11.32 0.10 -15.99
N ASN A 127 10.78 0.60 -14.88
CA ASN A 127 9.65 1.54 -14.93
C ASN A 127 10.07 2.93 -15.48
N LEU A 128 11.37 3.28 -15.40
CA LEU A 128 11.91 4.54 -15.89
C LEU A 128 12.05 4.57 -17.42
N GLU A 129 12.39 3.45 -18.06
CA GLU A 129 12.50 3.37 -19.52
C GLU A 129 11.17 3.66 -20.23
N ILE A 130 10.04 3.33 -19.60
CA ILE A 130 8.69 3.66 -20.11
C ILE A 130 8.43 5.18 -20.09
N VAL A 131 8.99 5.89 -19.10
CA VAL A 131 8.88 7.34 -18.98
C VAL A 131 9.72 8.02 -20.07
N ASP A 132 10.95 7.53 -20.29
CA ASP A 132 11.88 8.12 -21.25
C ASP A 132 11.41 7.94 -22.70
N ASN A 133 10.97 6.74 -23.09
CA ASN A 133 10.61 6.45 -24.49
C ASN A 133 9.33 7.12 -25.01
N ARG A 134 8.43 7.62 -24.15
CA ARG A 134 7.15 8.25 -24.59
C ARG A 134 7.06 9.74 -24.40
N THR A 135 7.99 10.37 -23.70
CA THR A 135 8.06 11.84 -23.65
C THR A 135 8.37 12.43 -25.03
N VAL A 136 8.88 11.62 -25.95
CA VAL A 136 9.18 11.97 -27.36
C VAL A 136 7.93 12.00 -28.26
N GLU A 137 6.87 11.25 -27.96
CA GLU A 137 5.72 11.11 -28.89
C GLU A 137 4.52 12.04 -28.57
N GLU A 138 4.43 12.64 -27.39
CA GLU A 138 3.30 13.53 -27.01
C GLU A 138 3.66 15.03 -26.85
N ASN A 139 4.94 15.41 -26.92
CA ASN A 139 5.37 16.81 -26.79
C ASN A 139 5.79 17.40 -28.14
N ASN A 140 4.84 17.93 -28.92
CA ASN A 140 5.12 19.13 -29.70
C ASN A 140 4.98 20.34 -28.76
N GLU A 141 6.04 21.14 -28.71
CA GLU A 141 6.21 22.39 -27.95
C GLU A 141 6.64 22.25 -26.48
N THR A 142 7.93 21.93 -26.28
CA THR A 142 8.93 22.88 -25.75
C THR A 142 10.28 22.16 -25.68
N GLU A 143 11.29 22.75 -26.30
CA GLU A 143 12.68 22.30 -26.15
C GLU A 143 13.06 22.36 -24.66
N VAL A 144 13.20 21.20 -24.02
CA VAL A 144 13.84 21.10 -22.72
C VAL A 144 15.12 20.28 -22.87
N ASP A 145 16.19 21.02 -22.68
CA ASP A 145 17.61 20.68 -22.61
C ASP A 145 17.90 19.25 -22.11
N LYS A 146 18.68 18.51 -22.90
CA LYS A 146 19.16 17.16 -22.60
C LYS A 146 20.04 17.20 -21.34
N ARG A 147 19.55 16.72 -20.19
CA ARG A 147 20.37 16.51 -18.98
C ARG A 147 20.05 15.13 -18.38
N LYS A 148 20.96 14.17 -18.58
CA LYS A 148 22.03 13.72 -17.64
C LYS A 148 21.47 12.99 -16.42
N HIS A 149 21.60 11.65 -16.45
CA HIS A 149 21.66 10.71 -15.32
C HIS A 149 21.22 11.27 -13.96
N GLY A 150 19.91 11.29 -13.73
CA GLY A 150 19.34 11.54 -12.42
C GLY A 150 19.18 10.23 -11.66
N THR A 151 20.06 9.99 -10.69
CA THR A 151 19.83 9.04 -9.59
C THR A 151 18.43 9.28 -9.01
N LYS A 152 17.77 8.27 -8.39
CA LYS A 152 16.42 8.32 -7.74
C LYS A 152 16.05 9.60 -6.96
N LYS A 153 17.03 10.46 -6.64
CA LYS A 153 16.99 11.65 -5.81
C LYS A 153 16.22 12.86 -6.40
N ASP A 154 16.01 12.93 -7.71
CA ASP A 154 15.48 14.16 -8.36
C ASP A 154 14.06 14.03 -8.95
N MET A 155 13.46 12.83 -8.91
CA MET A 155 12.12 12.59 -9.46
C MET A 155 11.05 12.69 -8.37
N ASP A 156 10.07 13.59 -8.58
CA ASP A 156 8.94 13.81 -7.67
C ASP A 156 8.09 12.53 -7.51
N GLU A 157 7.56 12.28 -6.31
CA GLU A 157 6.71 11.13 -5.98
C GLU A 157 5.51 10.99 -6.92
N ARG A 158 4.97 12.11 -7.42
CA ARG A 158 3.87 12.11 -8.40
C ARG A 158 4.31 11.56 -9.76
N GLN A 159 5.54 11.81 -10.19
CA GLN A 159 6.06 11.28 -11.44
C GLN A 159 6.25 9.76 -11.32
N TRP A 160 6.77 9.28 -10.19
CA TRP A 160 6.84 7.86 -9.87
C TRP A 160 5.46 7.20 -9.82
N GLU A 161 4.47 7.83 -9.18
CA GLU A 161 3.09 7.34 -9.16
C GLU A 161 2.57 7.13 -10.60
N LEU A 162 2.77 8.11 -11.49
CA LEU A 162 2.30 8.03 -12.88
C LEU A 162 3.03 6.93 -13.66
N ALA A 163 4.35 6.81 -13.52
CA ALA A 163 5.14 5.77 -14.14
C ALA A 163 4.68 4.38 -13.69
N TRP A 164 4.54 4.19 -12.38
CA TRP A 164 4.10 2.94 -11.77
C TRP A 164 2.69 2.54 -12.24
N ARG A 165 1.74 3.49 -12.29
CA ARG A 165 0.38 3.24 -12.79
C ARG A 165 0.37 2.81 -14.25
N ARG A 166 1.26 3.37 -15.08
CA ARG A 166 1.38 3.00 -16.50
C ARG A 166 1.96 1.61 -16.67
N ALA A 167 3.03 1.29 -15.95
CA ALA A 167 3.63 -0.04 -15.95
C ALA A 167 2.62 -1.12 -15.50
N ASN A 168 1.79 -0.79 -14.51
CA ASN A 168 0.83 -1.71 -13.90
C ASN A 168 -0.61 -1.58 -14.43
N LYS A 169 -0.83 -0.87 -15.55
CA LYS A 169 -2.17 -0.50 -16.06
C LYS A 169 -3.17 -1.65 -16.22
N LYS A 170 -2.67 -2.88 -16.44
CA LYS A 170 -3.50 -4.07 -16.62
C LYS A 170 -4.05 -4.62 -15.29
N ASN A 171 -3.30 -4.46 -14.18
CA ASN A 171 -3.56 -5.11 -12.90
C ASN A 171 -3.17 -4.21 -11.70
N LEU A 172 -3.68 -2.96 -11.64
CA LEU A 172 -3.30 -1.99 -10.60
C LEU A 172 -3.52 -2.50 -9.17
N TRP A 173 -4.67 -3.14 -8.91
CA TRP A 173 -4.98 -3.68 -7.58
C TRP A 173 -3.97 -4.75 -7.15
N SER A 174 -3.73 -5.75 -7.99
CA SER A 174 -2.75 -6.81 -7.69
C SER A 174 -1.33 -6.26 -7.55
N ALA A 175 -0.95 -5.26 -8.36
CA ALA A 175 0.34 -4.61 -8.23
C ALA A 175 0.47 -3.84 -6.92
N PHE A 176 -0.61 -3.19 -6.47
CA PHE A 176 -0.64 -2.49 -5.19
C PHE A 176 -0.52 -3.46 -4.00
N LEU A 177 -1.23 -4.59 -4.03
CA LEU A 177 -1.10 -5.65 -3.02
C LEU A 177 0.31 -6.25 -3.01
N LYS A 178 0.91 -6.43 -4.18
CA LYS A 178 2.30 -6.85 -4.30
C LYS A 178 3.26 -5.82 -3.67
N ALA A 179 3.05 -4.53 -3.92
CA ALA A 179 3.84 -3.47 -3.28
C ALA A 179 3.71 -3.49 -1.75
N LEU A 180 2.49 -3.68 -1.22
CA LEU A 180 2.25 -3.82 0.23
C LEU A 180 2.99 -5.02 0.86
N ARG A 181 3.25 -6.07 0.07
CA ARG A 181 3.93 -7.30 0.50
C ARG A 181 5.44 -7.18 0.43
N ASP A 182 5.95 -6.66 -0.69
CA ASP A 182 7.36 -6.80 -1.06
C ASP A 182 8.23 -5.61 -0.62
N VAL A 183 7.65 -4.43 -0.37
CA VAL A 183 8.42 -3.27 0.10
C VAL A 183 8.90 -3.54 1.54
N PRO A 184 10.19 -3.36 1.84
CA PRO A 184 10.70 -3.57 3.18
C PRO A 184 10.28 -2.42 4.11
N TYR A 185 9.76 -2.77 5.30
CA TYR A 185 9.38 -1.79 6.32
C TYR A 185 10.27 -1.96 7.56
N THR A 186 10.87 -0.87 8.00
CA THR A 186 11.74 -0.79 9.18
C THR A 186 10.95 -0.61 10.48
#